data_AF-A0A920ILF0-F1
#
_entry.id   AF-A0A920ILF0-F1
#
_cell.length_a   1.000
_cell.length_b   1.000
_cell.length_c   1.000
_cell.angle_alpha   90.00
_cell.angle_beta   90.00
_cell.angle_gamma   90.00
#
_symmetry.space_group_name_H-M   'P 1'
#
loop_
_entity.id
_entity.type
_entity.pdbx_description
1 polymer ?
#
loop_
_entity_poly.entity_id
_entity_poly.type
_entity_poly.pdbx_seq_one_letter_code
_entity_poly.pdbx_strand_id
1 'polypeptide(L)'
;MGILLDYLSQILGGLAAVGAIASIYYLIQEMREQNRVARANARQNVADSHQEIALEGMKKSMVKIKLKLKNNEELTPEEDAKYMSYFSIMLRSRENQHYQYTIGMIDKGEWENYKRSFKTLFRSEYHLKLWSFMKTTFNDSFVEVVEELIENDNN
;
A
#
# COMPACT_ATOMS: atom_id res chain seq x y z
N MET A 1 26.52 57.66 -20.38
CA MET A 1 25.24 56.93 -20.43
C MET A 1 25.43 55.41 -20.43
N GLY A 2 26.31 54.84 -21.27
CA GLY A 2 26.55 53.37 -21.33
C GLY A 2 27.01 52.73 -20.02
N ILE A 3 28.01 53.33 -19.34
CA ILE A 3 28.59 52.76 -18.10
C ILE A 3 27.55 52.59 -16.98
N LEU A 4 26.63 53.55 -16.80
CA LEU A 4 25.55 53.47 -15.81
C LEU A 4 24.54 52.36 -16.13
N LEU A 5 24.23 52.16 -17.41
CA LEU A 5 23.34 51.09 -17.87
C LEU A 5 23.99 49.72 -17.69
N ASP A 6 25.30 49.60 -17.91
CA ASP A 6 26.06 48.36 -17.71
C ASP A 6 26.07 47.95 -16.23
N TYR A 7 26.32 48.88 -15.31
CA TYR A 7 26.24 48.61 -13.87
C TYR A 7 24.83 48.19 -13.43
N LEU A 8 23.80 48.86 -13.95
CA LEU A 8 22.41 48.51 -13.65
C LEU A 8 22.07 47.10 -14.17
N SER A 9 22.51 46.76 -15.38
CA SER A 9 22.33 45.42 -15.96
C SER A 9 23.04 44.34 -15.12
N GLN A 10 24.26 44.60 -14.65
CA GLN A 10 24.99 43.68 -13.77
C GLN A 10 24.28 43.46 -12.43
N ILE A 11 23.76 44.51 -11.80
CA ILE A 11 23.00 44.40 -10.54
C ILE A 11 21.72 43.59 -10.78
N LEU A 12 20.97 43.89 -11.83
CA LEU A 12 19.75 43.16 -12.18
C LEU A 12 20.03 41.69 -12.48
N GLY A 13 21.12 41.40 -13.22
CA GLY A 13 21.57 40.04 -13.49
C GLY A 13 21.97 39.29 -12.21
N GLY A 14 22.67 39.96 -11.30
CA GLY A 14 23.01 39.40 -9.98
C GLY A 14 21.78 39.08 -9.14
N LEU A 15 20.81 40.01 -9.08
CA LEU A 15 19.55 39.80 -8.37
C LEU A 15 18.72 38.67 -8.99
N ALA A 16 18.67 38.59 -10.32
CA ALA A 16 18.00 37.51 -11.03
C ALA A 16 18.66 36.14 -10.73
N ALA A 17 20.00 36.07 -10.72
CA ALA A 17 20.73 34.87 -10.36
C ALA A 17 20.45 34.43 -8.91
N VAL A 18 20.45 35.37 -7.96
CA VAL A 18 20.09 35.10 -6.55
C VAL A 18 18.65 34.63 -6.44
N GLY A 19 17.72 35.27 -7.16
CA GLY A 19 16.32 34.87 -7.21
C GLY A 19 16.15 33.44 -7.73
N ALA A 20 16.83 33.09 -8.82
CA ALA A 20 16.80 31.74 -9.38
C ALA A 20 17.32 30.69 -8.39
N ILE A 21 18.42 30.96 -7.69
CA ILE A 21 18.96 30.07 -6.65
C ILE A 21 17.97 29.90 -5.50
N ALA A 22 17.37 30.99 -5.02
CA ALA A 22 16.38 30.96 -3.95
C ALA A 22 15.12 30.15 -4.37
N SER A 23 14.66 30.31 -5.61
CA SER A 23 13.54 29.53 -6.15
C SER A 23 13.85 28.03 -6.22
N ILE A 24 15.05 27.65 -6.67
CA ILE A 24 15.48 26.23 -6.70
C ILE A 24 15.52 25.67 -5.28
N TYR A 25 16.08 26.41 -4.33
CA TYR A 25 16.12 25.99 -2.93
C TYR A 25 14.72 25.77 -2.37
N TYR A 26 13.79 26.71 -2.63
CA TYR A 26 12.40 26.58 -2.21
C TYR A 26 11.72 25.35 -2.83
N LEU A 27 11.91 25.12 -4.13
CA LEU A 27 11.37 23.96 -4.84
C LEU A 27 11.86 22.65 -4.23
N ILE A 28 13.15 22.54 -3.92
CA ILE A 28 13.72 21.35 -3.26
C ILE A 28 13.05 21.10 -1.91
N GLN A 29 12.82 22.16 -1.14
CA GLN A 29 12.16 22.05 0.15
C GLN A 29 10.69 21.63 0.01
N GLU A 30 9.98 22.19 -0.95
CA GLU A 30 8.59 21.83 -1.26
C GLU A 30 8.49 20.36 -1.69
N MET A 31 9.36 19.89 -2.58
CA MET A 31 9.39 18.49 -2.99
C MET A 31 9.64 17.53 -1.81
N ARG A 32 10.52 17.91 -0.87
CA ARG A 32 10.76 17.11 0.35
C ARG A 32 9.52 17.02 1.22
N GLU A 33 8.81 18.13 1.38
CA GLU A 33 7.59 18.20 2.17
C GLU A 33 6.45 17.42 1.50
N GLN A 34 6.24 17.59 0.19
CA GLN A 34 5.28 16.82 -0.58
C GLN A 34 5.54 15.32 -0.46
N ASN A 35 6.80 14.87 -0.54
CA ASN A 35 7.16 13.46 -0.33
C ASN A 35 6.88 12.97 1.10
N ARG A 36 7.07 13.83 2.11
CA ARG A 36 6.72 13.52 3.50
C ARG A 36 5.22 13.33 3.66
N VAL A 37 4.43 14.25 3.12
CA VAL A 37 2.97 14.20 3.16
C VAL A 37 2.42 13.01 2.37
N ALA A 38 2.96 12.73 1.17
CA ALA A 38 2.56 11.58 0.36
C ALA A 38 2.76 10.25 1.11
N ARG A 39 3.91 10.07 1.78
CA ARG A 39 4.16 8.89 2.62
C ARG A 39 3.23 8.80 3.84
N ALA A 40 2.92 9.93 4.48
CA ALA A 40 1.96 9.96 5.58
C ALA A 40 0.56 9.53 5.11
N ASN A 41 0.11 10.03 3.95
CA ASN A 41 -1.17 9.65 3.34
C ASN A 41 -1.22 8.18 2.94
N ALA A 42 -0.12 7.65 2.38
CA ALA A 42 0.04 6.22 2.10
C ALA A 42 -0.21 5.36 3.37
N ARG A 43 0.44 5.72 4.49
CA ARG A 43 0.23 5.04 5.78
C ARG A 43 -1.18 5.19 6.31
N GLN A 44 -1.78 6.38 6.19
CA GLN A 44 -3.16 6.61 6.61
C GLN A 44 -4.14 5.74 5.80
N ASN A 45 -3.99 5.68 4.47
CA ASN A 45 -4.82 4.83 3.62
C ASN A 45 -4.72 3.35 3.99
N VAL A 46 -3.51 2.88 4.36
CA VAL A 46 -3.32 1.51 4.85
C VAL A 46 -4.05 1.29 6.18
N ALA A 47 -3.99 2.25 7.10
CA ALA A 47 -4.68 2.20 8.38
C ALA A 47 -6.21 2.19 8.22
N ASP A 48 -6.75 3.08 7.38
CA ASP A 48 -8.18 3.20 7.10
C ASP A 48 -8.72 1.90 6.46
N SER A 49 -8.01 1.35 5.49
CA SER A 49 -8.36 0.06 4.88
C SER A 49 -8.36 -1.08 5.90
N HIS A 50 -7.38 -1.12 6.81
CA HIS A 50 -7.39 -2.13 7.89
C HIS A 50 -8.56 -1.94 8.84
N GLN A 51 -8.89 -0.70 9.21
CA GLN A 51 -10.02 -0.41 10.07
C GLN A 51 -11.34 -0.87 9.43
N GLU A 52 -11.55 -0.58 8.15
CA GLU A 52 -12.75 -1.01 7.42
C GLU A 52 -12.87 -2.54 7.38
N ILE A 53 -11.80 -3.24 7.00
CA ILE A 53 -11.76 -4.71 6.97
C ILE A 53 -11.96 -5.31 8.36
N ALA A 54 -11.42 -4.68 9.41
CA ALA A 54 -11.60 -5.12 10.79
C ALA A 54 -13.05 -4.95 11.25
N LEU A 55 -13.67 -3.80 10.98
CA LEU A 55 -15.07 -3.50 11.34
C LEU A 55 -16.03 -4.47 10.64
N GLU A 56 -15.86 -4.71 9.34
CA GLU A 56 -16.62 -5.75 8.61
C GLU A 56 -16.37 -7.14 9.21
N GLY A 57 -15.12 -7.40 9.59
CA GLY A 57 -14.67 -8.61 10.24
C GLY A 57 -15.30 -8.89 11.61
N MET A 58 -15.77 -7.85 12.31
CA MET A 58 -16.37 -7.88 13.64
C MET A 58 -17.90 -8.01 13.60
N LYS A 59 -18.53 -7.83 12.44
CA LYS A 59 -19.98 -8.01 12.31
C LYS A 59 -20.38 -9.44 12.69
N LYS A 60 -21.50 -9.59 13.41
CA LYS A 60 -21.99 -10.89 13.92
C LYS A 60 -22.06 -11.98 12.84
N SER A 61 -22.46 -11.65 11.62
CA SER A 61 -22.50 -12.60 10.50
C SER A 61 -21.10 -13.07 10.08
N MET A 62 -20.12 -12.16 9.98
CA MET A 62 -18.75 -12.51 9.64
C MET A 62 -18.06 -13.29 10.76
N VAL A 63 -18.33 -12.96 12.03
CA VAL A 63 -17.82 -13.72 13.19
C VAL A 63 -18.33 -15.16 13.16
N LYS A 64 -19.61 -15.39 12.85
CA LYS A 64 -20.15 -16.75 12.70
C LYS A 64 -19.45 -17.54 11.60
N ILE A 65 -19.22 -16.91 10.44
CA ILE A 65 -18.49 -17.53 9.32
C ILE A 65 -17.06 -17.90 9.74
N LYS A 66 -16.35 -16.98 10.39
CA LYS A 66 -14.99 -17.22 10.89
C LYS A 66 -14.93 -18.36 11.91
N LEU A 67 -15.94 -18.49 12.77
CA LEU A 67 -16.03 -19.60 13.73
C LEU A 67 -16.26 -20.94 13.02
N LYS A 68 -17.16 -20.99 12.02
CA LYS A 68 -17.36 -22.19 11.19
C LYS A 68 -16.07 -22.63 10.51
N LEU A 69 -15.39 -21.69 9.84
CA LEU A 69 -14.09 -21.96 9.20
C LEU A 69 -13.05 -22.47 10.19
N LYS A 70 -12.98 -21.89 11.40
CA LYS A 70 -12.06 -22.34 12.46
C LYS A 70 -12.38 -23.77 12.94
N ASN A 71 -13.65 -24.15 12.95
CA ASN A 71 -14.12 -25.46 13.38
C ASN A 71 -14.19 -26.48 12.23
N ASN A 72 -13.74 -26.13 11.02
CA ASN A 72 -13.89 -26.94 9.80
C ASN A 72 -15.36 -27.30 9.48
N GLU A 73 -16.29 -26.41 9.81
CA GLU A 73 -17.70 -26.55 9.45
C GLU A 73 -17.95 -25.97 8.04
N GLU A 74 -18.83 -26.60 7.27
CA GLU A 74 -19.20 -26.11 5.95
C GLU A 74 -19.96 -24.78 6.01
N LEU A 75 -19.64 -23.90 5.06
CA LEU A 75 -20.36 -22.65 4.84
C LEU A 75 -21.56 -22.89 3.93
N THR A 76 -22.66 -22.18 4.18
CA THR A 76 -23.73 -22.10 3.17
C THR A 76 -23.24 -21.34 1.94
N PRO A 77 -23.90 -21.48 0.76
CA PRO A 77 -23.49 -20.74 -0.44
C PRO A 77 -23.45 -19.22 -0.26
N GLU A 78 -24.36 -18.66 0.55
CA GLU A 78 -24.36 -17.23 0.87
C GLU A 78 -23.19 -16.84 1.78
N GLU A 79 -22.88 -17.66 2.79
CA GLU A 79 -21.74 -17.45 3.68
C GLU A 79 -20.42 -17.54 2.92
N ASP A 80 -20.29 -18.51 2.01
CA ASP A 80 -19.13 -18.70 1.14
C ASP A 80 -18.92 -17.49 0.22
N ALA A 81 -19.94 -17.06 -0.51
CA ALA A 81 -19.87 -15.88 -1.38
C ALA A 81 -19.53 -14.59 -0.61
N LYS A 82 -20.11 -14.43 0.59
CA LYS A 82 -19.81 -13.30 1.48
C LYS A 82 -18.36 -13.32 1.93
N TYR A 83 -17.85 -14.48 2.34
CA TYR A 83 -16.48 -14.61 2.78
C TYR A 83 -15.48 -14.46 1.63
N MET A 84 -15.79 -14.99 0.45
CA MET A 84 -14.98 -14.80 -0.77
C MET A 84 -14.81 -13.31 -1.07
N SER A 85 -15.89 -12.53 -0.98
CA SER A 85 -15.83 -11.07 -1.18
C SER A 85 -14.97 -10.39 -0.11
N TYR A 86 -15.14 -10.76 1.16
CA TYR A 86 -14.33 -10.25 2.27
C TYR A 86 -12.83 -10.57 2.11
N PHE A 87 -12.51 -11.80 1.71
CA PHE A 87 -11.14 -12.25 1.47
C PHE A 87 -10.51 -11.53 0.27
N SER A 88 -11.26 -11.37 -0.82
CA SER A 88 -10.81 -10.61 -1.99
C SER A 88 -10.45 -9.16 -1.63
N ILE A 89 -11.27 -8.47 -0.84
CA ILE A 89 -10.97 -7.11 -0.35
C ILE A 89 -9.68 -7.08 0.48
N MET A 90 -9.48 -8.08 1.34
CA MET A 90 -8.25 -8.20 2.14
C MET A 90 -7.01 -8.38 1.25
N LEU A 91 -7.09 -9.21 0.22
CA LEU A 91 -6.00 -9.39 -0.75
C LEU A 91 -5.75 -8.12 -1.57
N ARG A 92 -6.80 -7.40 -2.00
CA ARG A 92 -6.67 -6.12 -2.70
C ARG A 92 -5.99 -5.05 -1.84
N SER A 93 -6.29 -5.02 -0.54
CA SER A 93 -5.60 -4.14 0.40
C SER A 93 -4.09 -4.46 0.47
N ARG A 94 -3.73 -5.74 0.43
CA ARG A 94 -2.33 -6.22 0.44
C ARG A 94 -1.62 -5.94 -0.90
N GLU A 95 -2.32 -6.12 -2.02
CA GLU A 95 -1.85 -5.73 -3.36
C GLU A 95 -1.51 -4.23 -3.42
N ASN A 96 -2.38 -3.39 -2.86
CA ASN A 96 -2.15 -1.95 -2.79
C ASN A 96 -0.95 -1.59 -1.87
N GLN A 97 -0.76 -2.31 -0.77
CA GLN A 97 0.43 -2.15 0.08
C GLN A 97 1.71 -2.57 -0.66
N HIS A 98 1.66 -3.67 -1.42
CA HIS A 98 2.77 -4.09 -2.26
C HIS A 98 3.12 -3.01 -3.29
N TYR A 99 2.13 -2.49 -4.01
CA TYR A 99 2.33 -1.41 -4.97
C TYR A 99 2.98 -0.19 -4.33
N GLN A 100 2.49 0.27 -3.17
CA GLN A 100 3.07 1.38 -2.43
C GLN A 100 4.51 1.13 -1.98
N TYR A 101 4.86 -0.12 -1.65
CA TYR A 101 6.24 -0.52 -1.39
C TYR A 101 7.10 -0.40 -2.66
N THR A 102 6.63 -0.88 -3.82
CA THR A 102 7.40 -0.83 -5.08
C THR A 102 7.76 0.59 -5.54
N ILE A 103 6.93 1.58 -5.19
CA ILE A 103 7.16 3.01 -5.50
C ILE A 103 7.84 3.78 -4.35
N GLY A 104 8.28 3.09 -3.28
CA GLY A 104 9.03 3.69 -2.17
C GLY A 104 8.20 4.51 -1.17
N MET A 105 6.87 4.36 -1.16
CA MET A 105 6.00 5.00 -0.18
C MET A 105 5.96 4.25 1.15
N ILE A 106 6.11 2.93 1.10
CA ILE A 106 6.30 2.04 2.25
C ILE A 106 7.75 1.60 2.25
N ASP A 107 8.41 1.63 3.40
CA ASP A 107 9.80 1.17 3.51
C ASP A 107 9.90 -0.36 3.61
N LYS A 108 11.11 -0.89 3.39
CA LYS A 108 11.36 -2.34 3.42
C LYS A 108 10.97 -2.95 4.77
N GLY A 109 11.28 -2.29 5.89
CA GLY A 109 10.97 -2.83 7.21
C GLY A 109 9.46 -2.96 7.43
N GLU A 110 8.70 -1.93 7.05
CA GLU A 110 7.23 -1.95 7.08
C GLU A 110 6.65 -3.04 6.18
N TRP A 111 7.17 -3.17 4.96
CA TRP A 111 6.73 -4.21 4.03
C TRP A 111 6.99 -5.63 4.56
N GLU A 112 8.18 -5.88 5.12
CA GLU A 112 8.49 -7.17 5.74
C GLU A 112 7.56 -7.49 6.92
N ASN A 113 7.15 -6.48 7.70
CA ASN A 113 6.17 -6.65 8.78
C ASN A 113 4.80 -7.08 8.21
N TYR A 114 4.35 -6.44 7.12
CA TYR A 114 3.11 -6.82 6.45
C TYR A 114 3.17 -8.24 5.91
N LYS A 115 4.25 -8.63 5.21
CA LYS A 115 4.46 -10.00 4.72
C LYS A 115 4.36 -11.04 5.83
N ARG A 116 4.97 -10.81 7.00
CA ARG A 116 4.88 -11.75 8.14
C ARG A 116 3.45 -11.97 8.62
N SER A 117 2.66 -10.91 8.76
CA SER A 117 1.24 -11.04 9.13
C SER A 117 0.43 -11.75 8.04
N PHE A 118 0.75 -11.44 6.78
CA PHE A 118 0.03 -11.90 5.61
C PHE A 118 0.22 -13.40 5.36
N LYS A 119 1.44 -13.92 5.60
CA LYS A 119 1.77 -15.35 5.50
C LYS A 119 0.77 -16.23 6.26
N THR A 120 0.33 -15.80 7.44
CA THR A 120 -0.57 -16.58 8.30
C THR A 120 -1.95 -16.84 7.69
N LEU A 121 -2.38 -16.02 6.71
CA LEU A 121 -3.67 -16.21 6.03
C LEU A 121 -3.66 -17.44 5.13
N PHE A 122 -2.53 -17.85 4.59
CA PHE A 122 -2.47 -18.96 3.62
C PHE A 122 -2.25 -20.33 4.26
N ARG A 123 -2.34 -20.42 5.59
CA ARG A 123 -2.26 -21.69 6.34
C ARG A 123 -3.53 -22.54 6.25
N SER A 124 -4.64 -21.93 5.87
CA SER A 124 -5.91 -22.62 5.73
C SER A 124 -6.06 -23.16 4.30
N GLU A 125 -6.41 -24.43 4.16
CA GLU A 125 -6.76 -25.03 2.87
C GLU A 125 -7.89 -24.25 2.17
N TYR A 126 -8.82 -23.69 2.95
CA TYR A 126 -9.91 -22.87 2.41
C TYR A 126 -9.37 -21.56 1.81
N HIS A 127 -8.40 -20.91 2.44
CA HIS A 127 -7.77 -19.70 1.90
C HIS A 127 -6.94 -19.99 0.64
N LEU A 128 -6.21 -21.11 0.62
CA LEU A 128 -5.49 -21.57 -0.57
C LEU A 128 -6.44 -21.87 -1.74
N LYS A 129 -7.58 -22.51 -1.44
CA LYS A 129 -8.65 -22.75 -2.42
C LYS A 129 -9.15 -21.42 -2.98
N LEU A 130 -9.54 -20.45 -2.13
CA LEU A 130 -9.98 -19.13 -2.58
C LEU A 130 -8.91 -18.43 -3.43
N TRP A 131 -7.64 -18.44 -3.01
CA TRP A 131 -6.53 -17.87 -3.75
C TRP A 131 -6.43 -18.43 -5.16
N SER A 132 -6.47 -19.77 -5.31
CA SER A 132 -6.37 -20.42 -6.62
C SER A 132 -7.45 -19.98 -7.61
N PHE A 133 -8.65 -19.62 -7.13
CA PHE A 133 -9.73 -19.11 -7.97
C PHE A 133 -9.55 -17.66 -8.41
N MET A 134 -8.91 -16.82 -7.59
CA MET A 134 -8.87 -15.37 -7.83
C MET A 134 -7.51 -14.81 -8.21
N LYS A 135 -6.43 -15.59 -8.10
CA LYS A 135 -5.05 -15.11 -8.34
C LYS A 135 -4.86 -14.46 -9.70
N THR A 136 -5.54 -14.94 -10.73
CA THR A 136 -5.48 -14.39 -12.10
C THR A 136 -6.09 -13.00 -12.24
N THR A 137 -6.75 -12.48 -11.20
CA THR A 137 -7.34 -11.12 -11.19
C THR A 137 -6.43 -10.07 -10.56
N PHE A 138 -5.30 -10.50 -10.00
CA PHE A 138 -4.29 -9.65 -9.37
C PHE A 138 -3.12 -9.42 -10.34
N ASN A 139 -2.31 -8.40 -10.07
CA ASN A 139 -1.09 -8.18 -10.85
C ASN A 139 -0.04 -9.27 -10.61
N ASP A 140 0.75 -9.57 -11.65
CA ASP A 140 1.72 -10.68 -11.62
C ASP A 140 2.77 -10.53 -10.52
N SER A 141 3.27 -9.32 -10.28
CA SER A 141 4.30 -9.10 -9.24
C SER A 141 3.77 -9.34 -7.82
N PHE A 142 2.49 -9.09 -7.57
CA PHE A 142 1.84 -9.43 -6.31
C PHE A 142 1.54 -10.93 -6.21
N VAL A 143 1.16 -11.57 -7.33
CA VAL A 143 1.01 -13.03 -7.38
C VAL A 143 2.33 -13.71 -7.00
N GLU A 144 3.45 -13.26 -7.56
CA GLU A 144 4.79 -13.77 -7.21
C GLU A 144 5.07 -13.68 -5.70
N VAL A 145 4.76 -12.53 -5.08
CA VAL A 145 4.90 -12.35 -3.62
C VAL A 145 4.05 -13.36 -2.86
N VAL A 146 2.80 -13.58 -3.25
CA VAL A 146 1.90 -14.50 -2.55
C VAL A 146 2.36 -15.95 -2.71
N GLU A 147 2.74 -16.35 -3.92
CA GLU A 147 3.23 -17.71 -4.20
C GLU A 147 4.53 -17.98 -3.43
N GLU A 148 5.47 -17.01 -3.37
CA GLU A 148 6.68 -17.11 -2.54
C GLU A 148 6.35 -17.29 -1.05
N LEU A 149 5.32 -16.59 -0.54
CA LEU A 149 4.90 -16.72 0.86
C LEU A 149 4.30 -18.10 1.16
N ILE A 150 3.56 -18.68 0.20
CA ILE A 150 2.96 -20.01 0.31
C ILE A 150 4.06 -21.08 0.28
N GLU A 151 4.99 -21.01 -0.67
CA GLU A 151 6.11 -21.95 -0.79
C GLU A 151 6.99 -21.96 0.47
N ASN A 152 7.28 -20.78 1.04
CA ASN A 152 8.10 -20.63 2.23
C ASN A 152 7.40 -21.03 3.55
N ASP A 153 6.09 -21.29 3.59
CA ASP A 153 5.43 -21.89 4.79
C ASP A 153 5.37 -23.42 4.73
N ASN A 154 5.49 -24.00 3.54
CA ASN A 154 5.45 -25.44 3.31
C ASN A 154 6.82 -26.13 3.49
N ASN A 155 7.88 -25.35 3.70
CA ASN A 155 9.24 -25.78 4.07
C ASN A 155 9.55 -25.43 5.53
#